data_AF-A0A484BE11-F1
#
_entry.id   AF-A0A484BE11-F1
#
_cell.length_a   1.000
_cell.length_b   1.000
_cell.length_c   1.000
_cell.angle_alpha   90.00
_cell.angle_beta   90.00
_cell.angle_gamma   90.00
#
_symmetry.space_group_name_H-M   'P 1'
#
loop_
_entity.id
_entity.type
_entity.pdbx_description
1 polymer ?
#
loop_
_entity_poly.entity_id
_entity_poly.type
_entity_poly.pdbx_seq_one_letter_code
_entity_poly.pdbx_strand_id
1 'polypeptide(L)'
;MKPNSLNNHFNCPNRNDLERYVCPDALLPNEPRPSKVDLVECSENWDDEPPTPTYNPREYSENNLIIRQLVGGTASERRRFRDMERVRFRRLIQNRR
;
A
#
# COMPACT_ATOMS: atom_id res chain seq x y z
N MET A 1 -20.63 8.03 -55.64
CA MET A 1 -20.18 8.25 -54.24
C MET A 1 -18.78 8.83 -54.31
N LYS A 2 -18.56 10.06 -53.86
CA LYS A 2 -17.22 10.69 -53.97
C LYS A 2 -16.33 10.11 -52.86
N PRO A 3 -15.26 9.36 -53.18
CA PRO A 3 -14.25 9.01 -52.21
C PRO A 3 -13.34 10.23 -52.09
N ASN A 4 -13.43 10.97 -51.00
CA ASN A 4 -12.41 11.89 -50.46
C ASN A 4 -13.10 12.95 -49.61
N SER A 5 -13.30 12.64 -48.35
CA SER A 5 -13.48 13.67 -47.32
C SER A 5 -12.77 13.31 -46.02
N LEU A 6 -11.73 12.46 -46.07
CA LEU A 6 -10.91 12.16 -44.90
C LEU A 6 -9.71 13.11 -44.76
N ASN A 7 -9.40 13.92 -45.78
CA ASN A 7 -8.25 14.83 -45.74
C ASN A 7 -8.52 16.18 -45.05
N ASN A 8 -9.79 16.56 -44.84
CA ASN A 8 -10.13 17.83 -44.16
C ASN A 8 -10.19 17.70 -42.63
N HIS A 9 -10.05 16.50 -42.07
CA HIS A 9 -10.07 16.30 -40.62
C HIS A 9 -8.70 16.54 -39.96
N PHE A 10 -7.62 16.56 -40.75
CA PHE A 10 -6.27 16.79 -40.23
C PHE A 10 -6.09 18.21 -39.67
N ASN A 11 -6.79 19.21 -40.23
CA ASN A 11 -6.78 20.61 -39.78
C ASN A 11 -8.17 21.09 -39.34
N CYS A 12 -8.90 20.27 -38.57
CA CYS A 12 -10.17 20.69 -38.00
C CYS A 12 -9.92 21.66 -36.82
N PRO A 13 -10.40 22.91 -36.88
CA PRO A 13 -10.18 23.88 -35.80
C PRO A 13 -10.76 23.42 -34.45
N ASN A 14 -11.81 22.59 -34.48
CA ASN A 14 -12.48 22.09 -33.28
C ASN A 14 -11.97 20.70 -32.83
N ARG A 15 -10.86 20.21 -33.40
CA ARG A 15 -10.27 18.91 -33.02
C ARG A 15 -9.89 18.86 -31.54
N ASN A 16 -9.40 19.98 -31.01
CA ASN A 16 -9.02 20.11 -29.61
C ASN A 16 -10.22 19.89 -28.67
N ASP A 17 -11.42 20.36 -29.05
CA ASP A 17 -12.64 20.16 -28.25
C ASP A 17 -13.07 18.69 -28.21
N LEU A 18 -12.93 17.98 -29.33
CA LEU A 18 -13.23 16.54 -29.39
C LEU A 18 -12.23 15.74 -28.54
N GLU A 19 -10.94 16.07 -28.61
CA GLU A 19 -9.90 15.41 -27.81
C GLU A 19 -10.12 15.63 -26.31
N ARG A 20 -10.57 16.83 -25.89
CA ARG A 20 -10.98 17.13 -24.50
C ARG A 20 -12.23 16.36 -24.05
N TYR A 21 -13.19 16.12 -24.93
CA TYR A 21 -14.40 15.37 -24.60
C TYR A 21 -14.13 13.86 -24.47
N VAL A 22 -13.36 13.30 -25.40
CA VAL A 22 -13.06 11.86 -25.46
C VAL A 22 -12.07 11.45 -24.38
N CYS A 23 -11.06 12.30 -24.12
CA CYS A 23 -10.03 12.01 -23.14
C CYS A 23 -9.79 13.26 -22.27
N PRO A 24 -10.68 13.52 -21.30
CA PRO A 24 -10.63 14.73 -20.48
C PRO A 24 -9.33 14.89 -19.67
N ASP A 25 -8.59 13.81 -19.48
CA ASP A 25 -7.32 13.78 -18.74
C ASP A 25 -6.06 13.82 -19.64
N ALA A 26 -6.19 13.64 -20.97
CA ALA A 26 -5.04 13.60 -21.87
C ALA A 26 -4.47 14.98 -22.20
N LEU A 27 -5.27 16.04 -22.05
CA LEU A 27 -4.86 17.41 -22.31
C LEU A 27 -4.82 18.17 -20.99
N LEU A 28 -3.69 18.84 -20.74
CA LEU A 28 -3.58 19.74 -19.60
C LEU A 28 -4.67 20.83 -19.71
N PRO A 29 -5.37 21.15 -18.61
CA PRO A 29 -6.20 22.34 -18.57
C PRO A 29 -5.37 23.56 -19.02
N ASN A 30 -5.92 24.40 -19.91
CA ASN A 30 -5.23 25.60 -20.41
C ASN A 30 -4.77 26.52 -19.28
N GLU A 31 -5.49 26.50 -18.15
CA GLU A 31 -5.15 27.20 -16.92
C GLU A 31 -5.51 26.29 -15.74
N PRO A 32 -4.73 26.31 -14.65
CA PRO A 32 -5.10 25.62 -13.42
C PRO A 32 -6.42 26.21 -12.92
N ARG A 33 -7.51 25.44 -13.05
CA ARG A 33 -8.81 25.86 -12.52
C ARG A 33 -8.71 25.87 -11.00
N PRO A 34 -9.09 26.96 -10.32
CA PRO A 34 -9.10 26.98 -8.87
C PRO A 34 -10.04 25.88 -8.38
N SER A 35 -9.60 25.17 -7.33
CA SER A 35 -10.45 24.25 -6.57
C SER A 35 -11.74 24.97 -6.20
N LYS A 36 -12.89 24.39 -6.55
CA LYS A 36 -14.21 24.86 -6.05
C LYS A 36 -14.44 24.44 -4.60
N VAL A 37 -13.55 23.61 -4.06
CA VAL A 37 -13.62 23.12 -2.69
C VAL A 37 -12.74 24.02 -1.85
N ASP A 38 -13.34 24.59 -0.81
CA ASP A 38 -12.59 25.34 0.20
C ASP A 38 -11.55 24.42 0.83
N LEU A 39 -10.34 24.94 1.04
CA LEU A 39 -9.29 24.20 1.72
C LEU A 39 -9.78 23.90 3.15
N VAL A 40 -10.04 22.62 3.44
CA VAL A 40 -10.35 22.19 4.79
C VAL A 40 -9.04 22.07 5.55
N GLU A 41 -8.86 22.88 6.59
CA GLU A 41 -7.72 22.76 7.49
C GLU A 41 -7.77 21.39 8.17
N CYS A 42 -6.73 20.57 7.96
CA CYS A 42 -6.58 19.28 8.61
C CYS A 42 -5.49 19.38 9.68
N SER A 43 -5.80 18.93 10.89
CA SER A 43 -4.82 18.87 11.99
C SER A 43 -3.91 17.65 11.91
N GLU A 44 -4.20 16.69 11.05
CA GLU A 44 -3.42 15.47 10.88
C GLU A 44 -2.25 15.74 9.94
N ASN A 45 -1.03 15.73 10.49
CA ASN A 45 0.19 15.82 9.70
C ASN A 45 0.59 14.41 9.24
N TRP A 46 0.52 14.17 7.93
CA TRP A 46 0.91 12.90 7.31
C TRP A 46 2.42 12.79 7.09
N ASP A 47 3.15 13.90 7.19
CA ASP A 47 4.61 13.93 7.04
C ASP A 47 5.35 13.61 8.35
N ASP A 48 4.70 13.83 9.49
CA ASP A 48 5.28 13.52 10.80
C ASP A 48 5.09 12.04 11.12
N GLU A 49 6.14 11.24 10.96
CA GLU A 49 6.12 9.87 11.47
C GLU A 49 6.14 9.91 13.01
N PRO A 50 5.13 9.32 13.69
CA PRO A 50 5.13 9.29 15.14
C PRO A 50 6.37 8.51 15.63
N PRO A 51 6.93 8.88 16.79
CA PRO A 51 8.06 8.15 17.35
C PRO A 51 7.63 6.73 17.70
N THR A 52 7.98 5.77 16.85
CA THR A 52 7.70 4.35 17.03
C THR A 52 9.00 3.59 17.35
N PRO A 53 8.96 2.61 18.26
CA PRO A 53 10.13 1.79 18.55
C PRO A 53 10.46 0.91 17.34
N THR A 54 11.74 0.60 17.16
CA THR A 54 12.18 -0.34 16.12
C THR A 54 11.59 -1.73 16.36
N TYR A 55 10.89 -2.26 15.35
CA TYR A 55 10.32 -3.60 15.43
C TYR A 55 11.40 -4.68 15.46
N ASN A 56 11.41 -5.50 16.52
CA ASN A 56 12.24 -6.69 16.62
C ASN A 56 11.38 -7.96 16.42
N PRO A 57 11.40 -8.60 15.24
CA PRO A 57 10.57 -9.77 14.97
C PRO A 57 10.90 -10.95 15.87
N ARG A 58 12.16 -11.08 16.30
CA ARG A 58 12.59 -12.17 17.17
C ARG A 58 11.94 -12.05 18.53
N GLU A 59 12.05 -10.87 19.15
CA GLU A 59 11.46 -10.57 20.44
C GLU A 59 9.93 -10.69 20.39
N TYR A 60 9.30 -10.13 19.35
CA TYR A 60 7.86 -10.24 19.17
C TYR A 60 7.41 -11.71 19.06
N SER A 61 8.14 -12.55 18.31
CA SER A 61 7.84 -13.98 18.17
C SER A 61 8.00 -14.77 19.48
N GLU A 62 8.92 -14.34 20.35
CA GLU A 62 9.22 -14.98 21.63
C GLU A 62 8.15 -14.66 22.69
N ASN A 63 7.62 -13.45 22.66
CA ASN A 63 6.66 -12.95 23.64
C ASN A 63 5.19 -13.19 23.28
N ASN A 64 4.90 -13.59 22.04
CA ASN A 64 3.53 -13.84 21.57
C ASN A 64 3.27 -15.31 21.26
N LEU A 65 1.98 -15.67 21.14
CA LEU A 65 1.52 -17.01 20.76
C LEU A 65 1.74 -17.30 19.26
N ILE A 66 2.96 -17.06 18.79
CA ILE A 66 3.40 -17.31 17.43
C ILE A 66 4.12 -18.66 17.39
N ILE A 67 3.75 -19.52 16.44
CA ILE A 67 4.39 -20.82 16.24
C ILE A 67 5.73 -20.60 15.56
N ARG A 68 6.80 -21.12 16.16
CA ARG A 68 8.18 -21.03 15.64
C ARG A 68 8.67 -22.42 15.26
N GLN A 69 9.66 -22.48 14.37
CA GLN A 69 10.31 -23.73 13.95
C GLN A 69 11.83 -23.55 13.87
N LEU A 70 12.56 -24.58 14.29
CA LEU A 70 14.01 -24.68 14.06
C LEU A 70 14.29 -25.25 12.66
N VAL A 71 14.98 -24.48 11.83
CA VAL A 71 15.41 -24.87 10.48
C VAL A 71 16.86 -25.37 10.54
N GLY A 72 17.19 -26.42 9.78
CA GLY A 72 18.57 -26.92 9.63
C GLY A 72 19.13 -27.73 10.80
N GLY A 73 18.46 -27.81 11.95
CA GLY A 73 18.90 -28.61 13.10
C GLY A 73 18.72 -30.12 12.89
N THR A 74 19.48 -30.93 13.63
CA THR A 74 19.35 -32.38 13.73
C THR A 74 18.00 -32.81 14.34
N ALA A 75 17.66 -34.10 14.24
CA ALA A 75 16.42 -34.62 14.82
C ALA A 75 16.31 -34.40 16.34
N SER A 76 17.43 -34.50 17.06
CA SER A 76 17.51 -34.27 18.51
C SER A 76 17.25 -32.80 18.85
N GLU A 77 17.89 -31.87 18.14
CA GLU A 77 17.72 -30.43 18.33
C GLU A 77 16.29 -29.98 18.04
N ARG A 78 15.68 -30.50 16.96
CA ARG A 78 14.26 -30.22 16.65
C ARG A 78 13.32 -30.75 17.73
N ARG A 79 13.63 -31.89 18.36
CA ARG A 79 12.84 -32.41 19.50
C ARG A 79 12.95 -31.48 20.69
N ARG A 80 14.18 -31.14 21.10
CA ARG A 80 14.45 -30.20 22.21
C ARG A 80 13.76 -28.85 21.99
N PHE A 81 13.82 -28.32 20.77
CA PHE A 81 13.17 -27.06 20.42
C PHE A 81 11.64 -27.13 20.60
N ARG A 82 10.99 -28.21 20.14
CA ARG A 82 9.55 -28.39 20.32
C ARG A 82 9.14 -28.47 21.80
N ASP A 83 9.96 -29.13 22.62
CA ASP A 83 9.68 -29.23 24.07
C ASP A 83 9.81 -27.88 24.78
N MET A 84 10.83 -27.09 24.43
CA MET A 84 10.97 -25.70 24.91
C MET A 84 9.77 -24.84 24.49
N GLU A 85 9.36 -24.93 23.23
CA GLU A 85 8.21 -24.17 22.72
C GLU A 85 6.89 -24.56 23.43
N ARG A 86 6.68 -25.85 23.76
CA ARG A 86 5.51 -26.28 24.56
C ARG A 86 5.48 -25.64 25.94
N VAL A 87 6.64 -25.52 26.60
CA VAL A 87 6.74 -24.82 27.89
C VAL A 87 6.46 -23.33 27.71
N ARG A 88 7.05 -22.70 26.68
CA ARG A 88 6.83 -21.28 26.35
C ARG A 88 5.35 -20.97 26.14
N PHE A 89 4.66 -21.77 25.31
CA PHE A 89 3.23 -21.59 25.04
C PHE A 89 2.37 -21.72 26.29
N ARG A 90 2.65 -22.72 27.16
CA ARG A 90 1.91 -22.86 28.43
C ARG A 90 2.08 -21.63 29.31
N ARG A 91 3.31 -21.12 29.45
CA ARG A 91 3.60 -19.89 30.22
C ARG A 91 2.86 -18.68 29.65
N LEU A 92 2.88 -18.49 28.33
CA LEU A 92 2.21 -17.35 27.69
C LEU A 92 0.68 -17.43 27.80
N ILE A 93 0.10 -18.62 27.71
CA ILE A 93 -1.35 -18.81 27.91
C ILE A 93 -1.74 -18.51 29.36
N GLN A 94 -0.93 -18.93 30.33
CA GLN A 94 -1.17 -18.63 31.75
C GLN A 94 -1.10 -17.13 32.03
N ASN A 95 -0.10 -16.43 31.50
CA ASN A 95 0.06 -14.98 31.71
C ASN A 95 -1.05 -14.13 31.08
N ARG A 96 -1.87 -14.70 30.19
CA ARG A 96 -2.97 -13.99 29.51
C ARG A 96 -4.33 -14.19 30.20
N ARG A 97 -4.42 -15.08 31.19
CA ARG A 97 -5.62 -15.29 32.02
C ARG A 97 -5.53 -14.44 33.27
#